data_AF-A0A150TBV1-F1
#
_entry.id   AF-A0A150TBV1-F1
#
_cell.length_a   1.000
_cell.length_b   1.000
_cell.length_c   1.000
_cell.angle_alpha   90.00
_cell.angle_beta   90.00
_cell.angle_gamma   90.00
#
_symmetry.space_group_name_H-M   'P 1'
#
loop_
_entity.id
_entity.type
_entity.pdbx_description
1 polymer ?
#
loop_
_entity_poly.entity_id
_entity_poly.type
_entity_poly.pdbx_seq_one_letter_code
_entity_poly.pdbx_strand_id
1 'polypeptide(L)'
;MARDDDAIDNDMILRMAFEQAARRRPDGSSVLSDFEDSVAAMMWVHALAVPRLFLGMSRMPSREHLLRMVDWYLAYVRRGDRHVPPELSPVPYEEREPLAMRLRVLVEAWSPPGLPPEITEVARAILHAEGKMAPPGGWDNTPEPEVPAEELLYWPEGVPALLKSKRQGTGDRERGDS
;
A
#
# COMPACT_ATOMS: atom_id res chain seq x y z
N MET A 1 -23.99 -10.69 -11.76
CA MET A 1 -22.95 -11.28 -10.89
C MET A 1 -21.80 -10.31 -10.88
N ALA A 2 -21.76 -9.41 -9.89
CA ALA A 2 -20.58 -8.59 -9.63
C ALA A 2 -19.53 -9.54 -9.03
N ARG A 3 -18.31 -9.53 -9.57
CA ARG A 3 -17.17 -10.18 -8.93
C ARG A 3 -16.73 -9.27 -7.78
N ASP A 4 -16.61 -9.83 -6.59
CA ASP A 4 -16.03 -9.23 -5.37
C ASP A 4 -14.50 -8.99 -5.51
N ASP A 5 -14.01 -8.63 -6.70
CA ASP A 5 -12.57 -8.70 -7.04
C ASP A 5 -11.77 -7.41 -6.75
N ASP A 6 -12.39 -6.35 -6.22
CA ASP A 6 -11.73 -5.03 -6.07
C ASP A 6 -11.21 -4.72 -4.65
N ALA A 7 -11.40 -5.65 -3.69
CA ALA A 7 -10.73 -5.55 -2.40
C ALA A 7 -9.29 -6.08 -2.52
N ILE A 8 -8.35 -5.40 -1.88
CA ILE A 8 -7.01 -5.96 -1.66
C ILE A 8 -7.19 -7.32 -0.97
N ASP A 9 -6.98 -8.42 -1.71
CA ASP A 9 -7.13 -9.78 -1.20
C ASP A 9 -6.04 -10.03 -0.15
N ASN A 10 -6.44 -9.90 1.12
CA ASN A 10 -5.56 -10.11 2.26
C ASN A 10 -4.97 -11.53 2.27
N ASP A 11 -5.69 -12.54 1.76
CA ASP A 11 -5.19 -13.91 1.67
C ASP A 11 -4.11 -14.04 0.58
N MET A 12 -4.26 -13.32 -0.54
CA MET A 12 -3.21 -13.20 -1.55
C MET A 12 -1.95 -12.54 -0.97
N ILE A 13 -2.08 -11.43 -0.25
CA ILE A 13 -0.93 -10.75 0.38
C ILE A 13 -0.23 -11.68 1.37
N LEU A 14 -0.98 -12.38 2.22
CA LEU A 14 -0.42 -13.33 3.18
C LEU A 14 0.32 -14.48 2.49
N ARG A 15 -0.25 -15.03 1.42
CA ARG A 15 0.40 -16.07 0.61
C ARG A 15 1.72 -15.57 0.02
N MET A 16 1.72 -14.39 -0.58
CA MET A 16 2.93 -13.78 -1.13
C MET A 16 3.98 -13.53 -0.05
N ALA A 17 3.57 -13.06 1.14
CA ALA A 17 4.46 -12.89 2.28
C ALA A 17 5.14 -14.21 2.68
N PHE A 18 4.40 -15.32 2.76
CA PHE A 18 4.99 -16.63 3.03
C PHE A 18 5.98 -17.07 1.94
N GLU A 19 5.65 -16.85 0.66
CA GLU A 19 6.53 -17.17 -0.46
C GLU A 19 7.83 -16.33 -0.42
N GLN A 20 7.75 -15.05 -0.03
CA GLN A 20 8.92 -14.18 0.14
C GLN A 20 9.74 -14.54 1.38
N ALA A 21 9.10 -14.91 2.49
CA ALA A 21 9.79 -15.33 3.72
C ALA A 21 10.67 -16.57 3.52
N ALA A 22 10.30 -17.43 2.56
CA ALA A 22 11.08 -18.61 2.17
C ALA A 22 12.32 -18.26 1.31
N ARG A 23 12.33 -17.09 0.67
CA ARG A 23 13.46 -16.62 -0.15
C ARG A 23 14.53 -15.98 0.73
N ARG A 24 15.79 -16.29 0.43
CA ARG A 24 16.96 -15.70 1.07
C ARG A 24 17.78 -14.93 0.06
N ARG A 25 18.31 -13.79 0.48
CA ARG A 25 19.36 -13.08 -0.25
C ARG A 25 20.68 -13.88 -0.21
N PRO A 26 21.65 -13.58 -1.09
CA PRO A 26 22.98 -14.20 -1.05
C PRO A 26 23.73 -13.99 0.28
N ASP A 27 23.40 -12.92 1.02
CA ASP A 27 23.93 -12.61 2.35
C ASP A 27 23.15 -13.29 3.50
N GLY A 28 22.15 -14.12 3.18
CA GLY A 28 21.33 -14.84 4.15
C GLY A 28 20.17 -14.04 4.76
N SER A 29 20.04 -12.75 4.43
CA SER A 29 18.93 -11.92 4.92
C SER A 29 17.60 -12.24 4.22
N SER A 30 16.50 -11.90 4.88
CA SER A 30 15.15 -12.15 4.39
C SER A 30 14.74 -11.09 3.35
N VAL A 31 14.12 -11.50 2.25
CA VAL A 31 13.47 -10.55 1.31
C VAL A 31 12.07 -10.12 1.78
N LEU A 32 11.57 -10.70 2.88
CA LEU A 32 10.26 -10.37 3.44
C LEU A 32 10.12 -8.89 3.79
N SER A 33 11.18 -8.27 4.34
CA SER A 33 11.13 -6.85 4.70
C SER A 33 10.96 -5.96 3.47
N ASP A 34 11.62 -6.29 2.35
CA ASP A 34 11.48 -5.53 1.10
C ASP A 34 10.05 -5.64 0.55
N PHE A 35 9.46 -6.82 0.66
CA PHE A 35 8.08 -7.06 0.26
C PHE A 35 7.11 -6.27 1.16
N GLU A 36 7.25 -6.36 2.49
CA GLU A 36 6.44 -5.62 3.45
C GLU A 36 6.52 -4.10 3.21
N ASP A 37 7.72 -3.57 3.01
CA ASP A 37 7.96 -2.15 2.69
C ASP A 37 7.27 -1.75 1.38
N SER A 38 7.36 -2.60 0.34
CA SER A 38 6.71 -2.33 -0.95
C SER A 38 5.18 -2.35 -0.87
N VAL A 39 4.61 -3.29 -0.11
CA VAL A 39 3.16 -3.38 0.11
C VAL A 39 2.69 -2.16 0.88
N ALA A 40 3.37 -1.80 1.97
CA ALA A 40 3.08 -0.61 2.75
C ALA A 40 3.11 0.66 1.88
N ALA A 41 4.14 0.81 1.05
CA ALA A 41 4.26 1.94 0.15
C ALA A 41 3.12 1.99 -0.89
N MET A 42 2.78 0.84 -1.50
CA MET A 42 1.69 0.77 -2.48
C MET A 42 0.31 1.06 -1.88
N MET A 43 0.05 0.65 -0.64
CA MET A 43 -1.19 0.98 0.06
C MET A 43 -1.31 2.49 0.29
N TRP A 44 -0.20 3.17 0.62
CA TRP A 44 -0.18 4.63 0.71
C TRP A 44 -0.39 5.30 -0.64
N VAL A 45 0.21 4.80 -1.72
CA VAL A 45 -0.05 5.30 -3.09
C VAL A 45 -1.54 5.17 -3.43
N HIS A 46 -2.18 4.04 -3.11
CA HIS A 46 -3.63 3.87 -3.28
C HIS A 46 -4.44 4.90 -2.50
N ALA A 47 -4.11 5.14 -1.23
CA ALA A 47 -4.80 6.15 -0.43
C ALA A 47 -4.66 7.55 -1.05
N LEU A 48 -3.48 7.92 -1.55
CA LEU A 48 -3.23 9.20 -2.22
C LEU A 48 -3.96 9.31 -3.58
N ALA A 49 -4.15 8.20 -4.30
CA ALA A 49 -4.87 8.18 -5.57
C ALA A 49 -6.39 8.39 -5.42
N VAL A 50 -6.92 8.21 -4.21
CA VAL A 50 -8.35 8.29 -3.90
C VAL A 50 -8.57 9.34 -2.79
N PRO A 51 -8.75 10.62 -3.12
CA PRO A 51 -8.74 11.72 -2.15
C PRO A 51 -9.74 11.55 -1.00
N ARG A 52 -10.92 10.98 -1.27
CA ARG A 52 -11.92 10.69 -0.24
C ARG A 52 -11.41 9.73 0.84
N LEU A 53 -10.58 8.74 0.49
CA LEU A 53 -10.00 7.82 1.47
C LEU A 53 -8.97 8.55 2.32
N PHE A 54 -8.11 9.35 1.70
CA PHE A 54 -7.08 10.10 2.42
C PHE A 54 -7.66 11.19 3.33
N LEU A 55 -8.58 12.00 2.80
CA LEU A 55 -9.20 13.11 3.53
C LEU A 55 -10.26 12.65 4.54
N GLY A 56 -10.77 11.42 4.38
CA GLY A 56 -11.71 10.79 5.31
C GLY A 56 -11.06 10.15 6.54
N MET A 57 -9.72 10.09 6.61
CA MET A 57 -9.02 9.53 7.76
C MET A 57 -9.23 10.39 9.01
N SER A 58 -9.35 9.74 10.18
CA SER A 58 -9.46 10.46 11.47
C SER A 58 -8.13 11.10 11.90
N ARG A 59 -7.03 10.64 11.32
CA ARG A 59 -5.66 11.08 11.58
C ARG A 59 -4.91 11.34 10.29
N MET A 60 -4.03 12.34 10.33
CA MET A 60 -3.18 12.72 9.19
C MET A 60 -1.76 12.18 9.36
N PRO A 61 -1.16 11.58 8.31
CA PRO A 61 0.25 11.24 8.35
C PRO A 61 1.11 12.50 8.39
N SER A 62 2.27 12.40 9.04
CA SER A 62 3.30 13.43 8.87
C SER A 62 3.88 13.38 7.46
N ARG A 63 4.41 14.50 7.00
CA ARG A 63 5.15 14.56 5.73
C ARG A 63 6.32 13.58 5.73
N GLU A 64 7.05 13.50 6.85
CA GLU A 64 8.21 12.61 7.00
C GLU A 64 7.83 11.14 6.86
N HIS A 65 6.62 10.77 7.30
CA HIS A 65 6.09 9.42 7.11
C HIS A 65 5.79 9.14 5.64
N LEU A 66 5.07 10.04 4.95
CA LEU A 66 4.79 9.86 3.52
C LEU A 66 6.07 9.83 2.68
N LEU A 67 7.06 10.67 2.98
CA LEU A 67 8.37 10.63 2.32
C LEU A 67 9.04 9.26 2.47
N ARG A 68 9.00 8.67 3.67
CA ARG A 68 9.51 7.31 3.89
C ARG A 68 8.81 6.27 3.04
N MET A 69 7.49 6.34 2.91
CA MET A 69 6.72 5.42 2.05
C MET A 69 7.12 5.56 0.58
N VAL A 70 7.32 6.79 0.11
CA VAL A 70 7.79 7.04 -1.27
C VAL A 70 9.21 6.54 -1.47
N ASP A 71 10.10 6.70 -0.49
CA ASP A 71 11.47 6.19 -0.55
C ASP A 71 11.52 4.65 -0.59
N TRP A 72 10.61 3.97 0.13
CA TRP A 72 10.43 2.51 0.02
C TRP A 72 9.97 2.08 -1.37
N TYR A 73 9.00 2.79 -1.96
CA TYR A 73 8.57 2.53 -3.33
C TYR A 73 9.72 2.75 -4.34
N LEU A 74 10.51 3.82 -4.19
CA LEU A 74 11.69 4.08 -5.02
C LEU A 74 12.70 2.93 -4.94
N ALA A 75 12.97 2.41 -3.75
CA ALA A 75 13.88 1.27 -3.56
C ALA A 75 13.34 0.01 -4.27
N TYR A 76 12.05 -0.27 -4.15
CA TYR A 76 11.36 -1.36 -4.84
C TYR A 76 11.48 -1.24 -6.37
N VAL A 77 11.16 -0.08 -6.95
CA VAL A 77 11.23 0.14 -8.40
C VAL A 77 12.66 -0.01 -8.93
N ARG A 78 13.66 0.52 -8.22
CA ARG A 78 15.08 0.46 -8.61
C ARG A 78 15.66 -0.96 -8.63
N ARG A 79 15.11 -1.87 -7.82
CA ARG A 79 15.45 -3.29 -7.89
C ARG A 79 14.86 -3.99 -9.11
N GLY A 80 13.90 -3.35 -9.80
CA GLY A 80 13.17 -3.93 -10.91
C GLY A 80 12.11 -4.93 -10.48
N ASP A 81 11.76 -4.95 -9.20
CA ASP A 81 10.79 -5.89 -8.62
C ASP A 81 9.38 -5.66 -9.20
N ARG A 82 8.60 -6.74 -9.22
CA ARG A 82 7.22 -6.81 -9.71
C ARG A 82 6.47 -7.86 -8.88
N HIS A 83 5.83 -7.42 -7.81
CA HIS A 83 5.19 -8.36 -6.88
C HIS A 83 3.81 -8.79 -7.35
N VAL A 84 3.02 -7.87 -7.93
CA VAL A 84 1.62 -8.15 -8.31
C VAL A 84 1.52 -8.36 -9.82
N PRO A 85 0.76 -9.37 -10.30
CA PRO A 85 0.43 -9.49 -11.72
C PRO A 85 -0.33 -8.23 -12.21
N PRO A 86 0.05 -7.67 -13.37
CA PRO A 86 -0.61 -6.48 -13.90
C PRO A 86 -1.98 -6.81 -14.51
N GLU A 87 -2.89 -5.84 -14.47
CA GLU A 87 -4.22 -5.91 -15.09
C GLU A 87 -4.20 -5.41 -16.55
N LEU A 88 -3.14 -4.69 -16.94
CA LEU A 88 -2.94 -4.13 -18.27
C LEU A 88 -1.71 -4.72 -18.98
N SER A 89 -1.72 -4.68 -20.30
CA SER A 89 -0.59 -5.07 -21.15
C SER A 89 -0.60 -4.26 -22.46
N PRO A 90 0.49 -3.56 -22.84
CA PRO A 90 1.78 -3.51 -22.14
C PRO A 90 1.75 -2.63 -20.88
N VAL A 91 2.60 -2.95 -19.89
CA VAL A 91 2.77 -2.15 -18.65
C VAL A 91 3.93 -1.17 -18.80
N PRO A 92 3.74 0.14 -18.54
CA PRO A 92 4.77 1.15 -18.69
C PRO A 92 5.71 1.20 -17.47
N TYR A 93 6.44 0.11 -17.22
CA TYR A 93 7.32 -0.01 -16.04
C TYR A 93 8.45 1.01 -16.01
N GLU A 94 8.83 1.56 -17.16
CA GLU A 94 9.83 2.61 -17.33
C GLU A 94 9.41 3.96 -16.71
N GLU A 95 8.10 4.18 -16.53
CA GLU A 95 7.58 5.42 -15.95
C GLU A 95 7.63 5.43 -14.42
N ARG A 96 7.79 4.26 -13.79
CA ARG A 96 7.68 4.10 -12.34
C ARG A 96 8.65 4.97 -11.54
N GLU A 97 9.93 4.97 -11.91
CA GLU A 97 10.95 5.73 -11.16
C GLU A 97 10.79 7.25 -11.35
N PRO A 98 10.63 7.78 -12.58
CA PRO A 98 10.33 9.21 -12.78
C PRO A 98 9.10 9.69 -12.01
N LEU A 99 8.02 8.89 -12.00
CA LEU A 99 6.79 9.22 -11.27
C LEU A 99 7.00 9.20 -9.76
N ALA A 100 7.71 8.20 -9.23
CA ALA A 100 8.06 8.11 -7.82
C ALA A 100 8.90 9.30 -7.35
N MET A 101 9.89 9.71 -8.15
CA MET A 101 10.69 10.91 -7.88
C MET A 101 9.83 12.17 -7.87
N ARG A 102 8.90 12.30 -8.81
CA ARG A 102 7.96 13.43 -8.85
C ARG A 102 7.04 13.45 -7.64
N LEU A 103 6.49 12.30 -7.23
CA LEU A 103 5.66 12.18 -6.03
C LEU A 103 6.44 12.63 -4.80
N ARG A 104 7.71 12.21 -4.69
CA ARG A 104 8.59 12.57 -3.58
C ARG A 104 8.74 14.09 -3.44
N VAL A 105 9.00 14.80 -4.55
CA VAL A 105 9.13 16.26 -4.57
C VAL A 105 7.82 16.94 -4.16
N LEU A 106 6.67 16.44 -4.64
CA LEU A 106 5.37 16.99 -4.28
C LEU A 106 5.06 16.81 -2.78
N VAL A 107 5.35 15.63 -2.23
CA VAL A 107 5.18 15.35 -0.80
C VAL A 107 6.15 16.20 0.04
N GLU A 108 7.37 16.43 -0.42
CA GLU A 108 8.34 17.28 0.28
C GLU A 108 7.84 18.73 0.43
N ALA A 109 7.16 19.26 -0.59
CA ALA A 109 6.55 20.58 -0.58
C ALA A 109 5.18 20.64 0.11
N TRP A 110 4.60 19.49 0.44
CA TRP A 110 3.23 19.41 0.98
C TRP A 110 3.16 19.77 2.47
N SER A 111 2.04 20.39 2.84
CA SER A 111 1.65 20.66 4.22
C SER A 111 0.17 20.34 4.45
N PRO A 112 -0.20 19.64 5.53
CA PRO A 112 -1.60 19.47 5.95
C PRO A 112 -2.27 20.81 6.35
N PRO A 113 -3.62 20.90 6.40
CA PRO A 113 -4.61 19.88 6.08
C PRO A 113 -5.07 19.99 4.61
N GLY A 114 -4.98 18.88 3.86
CA GLY A 114 -5.41 18.83 2.46
C GLY A 114 -4.56 17.88 1.63
N LEU A 115 -5.01 17.61 0.41
CA LEU A 115 -4.29 16.80 -0.57
C LEU A 115 -4.29 17.53 -1.91
N PRO A 116 -3.14 18.10 -2.33
CA PRO A 116 -3.01 18.73 -3.64
C PRO A 116 -3.42 17.79 -4.79
N PRO A 117 -4.15 18.29 -5.81
CA PRO A 117 -4.55 17.49 -6.97
C PRO A 117 -3.36 16.80 -7.65
N GLU A 118 -2.21 17.47 -7.72
CA GLU A 118 -1.01 16.95 -8.38
C GLU A 118 -0.46 15.70 -7.68
N ILE A 119 -0.60 15.60 -6.35
CA ILE A 119 -0.24 14.38 -5.61
C ILE A 119 -1.16 13.23 -6.02
N THR A 120 -2.46 13.51 -6.12
CA THR A 120 -3.46 12.53 -6.52
C THR A 120 -3.22 12.02 -7.93
N GLU A 121 -2.96 12.93 -8.87
CA GLU A 121 -2.69 12.59 -10.27
C GLU A 121 -1.43 11.75 -10.44
N VAL A 122 -0.34 12.12 -9.75
CA VAL A 122 0.90 11.34 -9.79
C VAL A 122 0.71 9.98 -9.14
N ALA A 123 -0.04 9.88 -8.03
CA ALA A 123 -0.36 8.59 -7.41
C ALA A 123 -1.15 7.67 -8.37
N ARG A 124 -2.15 8.20 -9.07
CA ARG A 124 -2.91 7.46 -10.10
C ARG A 124 -2.00 7.01 -11.26
N ALA A 125 -1.09 7.86 -11.70
CA ALA A 125 -0.10 7.52 -12.73
C ALA A 125 0.85 6.42 -12.27
N ILE A 126 1.29 6.44 -11.00
CA ILE A 126 2.09 5.34 -10.41
C ILE A 126 1.33 4.03 -10.44
N LEU A 127 0.05 4.01 -10.03
CA LEU A 127 -0.77 2.80 -10.08
C LEU A 127 -0.90 2.26 -11.51
N HIS A 128 -1.10 3.14 -12.50
CA HIS A 128 -1.10 2.75 -13.91
C HIS A 128 0.26 2.17 -14.34
N ALA A 129 1.38 2.76 -13.91
CA ALA A 129 2.73 2.25 -14.18
C ALA A 129 3.08 0.93 -13.46
N GLU A 130 2.35 0.58 -12.40
CA GLU A 130 2.34 -0.75 -11.77
C GLU A 130 1.37 -1.73 -12.43
N GLY A 131 0.68 -1.29 -13.48
CA GLY A 131 -0.22 -2.13 -14.25
C GLY A 131 -1.64 -2.19 -13.71
N LYS A 132 -2.05 -1.26 -12.83
CA LYS A 132 -3.41 -1.17 -12.28
C LYS A 132 -4.32 -0.33 -13.16
N MET A 133 -5.52 -0.84 -13.44
CA MET A 133 -6.54 -0.05 -14.12
C MET A 133 -7.32 0.80 -13.11
N ALA A 134 -7.85 1.93 -13.58
CA ALA A 134 -8.85 2.63 -12.81
C ALA A 134 -10.10 1.73 -12.67
N PRO A 135 -10.75 1.71 -11.50
CA PRO A 135 -11.96 0.93 -11.31
C PRO A 135 -13.09 1.45 -12.21
N PRO A 136 -14.13 0.64 -12.46
CA PRO A 136 -15.31 1.08 -13.21
C PRO A 136 -15.91 2.36 -12.60
N GLY A 137 -16.05 3.41 -13.40
CA GLY A 137 -16.49 4.74 -12.92
C GLY A 137 -15.38 5.65 -12.42
N GLY A 138 -14.13 5.19 -12.39
CA GLY A 138 -12.95 5.97 -12.01
C GLY A 138 -12.62 5.92 -10.51
N TRP A 139 -11.42 6.36 -10.17
CA TRP A 139 -10.87 6.38 -8.81
C TRP A 139 -11.75 7.12 -7.80
N ASP A 140 -12.47 8.15 -8.24
CA ASP A 140 -13.33 8.96 -7.37
C ASP A 140 -14.64 8.25 -7.00
N ASN A 141 -15.05 7.23 -7.78
CA ASN A 141 -16.27 6.46 -7.58
C ASN A 141 -16.01 5.04 -7.05
N THR A 142 -14.77 4.73 -6.67
CA THR A 142 -14.45 3.45 -6.03
C THR A 142 -15.32 3.26 -4.77
N PRO A 143 -15.78 2.05 -4.43
CA PRO A 143 -16.43 1.80 -3.16
C PRO A 143 -15.53 2.16 -1.96
N GLU A 144 -16.12 2.48 -0.81
CA GLU A 144 -15.35 2.49 0.44
C GLU A 144 -14.95 1.06 0.81
N PRO A 145 -13.71 0.85 1.29
CA PRO A 145 -13.31 -0.46 1.80
C PRO A 145 -14.15 -0.84 3.03
N GLU A 146 -14.40 -2.13 3.22
CA GLU A 146 -15.14 -2.64 4.39
C GLU A 146 -14.46 -2.29 5.71
N VAL A 147 -13.13 -2.17 5.66
CA VAL A 147 -12.29 -1.79 6.80
C VAL A 147 -11.78 -0.36 6.57
N PRO A 148 -11.79 0.52 7.60
CA PRO A 148 -11.27 1.88 7.46
C PRO A 148 -9.84 1.89 6.88
N ALA A 149 -9.58 2.79 5.94
CA ALA A 149 -8.26 2.89 5.28
C ALA A 149 -7.12 3.05 6.30
N GLU A 150 -7.36 3.78 7.39
CA GLU A 150 -6.40 3.99 8.47
C GLU A 150 -5.99 2.70 9.22
N GLU A 151 -6.80 1.65 9.18
CA GLU A 151 -6.49 0.33 9.74
C GLU A 151 -5.73 -0.57 8.78
N LEU A 152 -5.75 -0.26 7.49
CA LEU A 152 -5.04 -0.97 6.42
C LEU A 152 -3.64 -0.38 6.18
N LEU A 153 -3.47 0.92 6.43
CA LEU A 153 -2.22 1.64 6.17
C LEU A 153 -1.14 1.35 7.22
N TYR A 154 0.12 1.38 6.80
CA TYR A 154 1.27 1.29 7.69
C TYR A 154 1.55 2.64 8.35
N TRP A 155 1.57 2.70 9.69
CA TRP A 155 1.80 3.92 10.46
C TRP A 155 3.14 3.91 11.22
N PRO A 156 3.72 5.08 11.57
CA PRO A 156 5.04 5.17 12.21
C PRO A 156 5.20 4.36 13.49
N GLU A 157 4.14 4.23 14.29
CA GLU A 157 4.09 3.47 15.54
C GLU A 157 4.05 1.95 15.35
N GLY A 158 4.08 1.49 14.10
CA GLY A 158 4.13 0.08 13.73
C GLY A 158 2.76 -0.56 13.51
N VAL A 159 2.81 -1.58 12.65
CA VAL A 159 1.78 -2.50 12.14
C VAL A 159 0.30 -2.05 12.22
N PRO A 160 -0.42 -2.00 11.08
CA PRO A 160 -1.86 -1.72 11.04
C PRO A 160 -2.66 -2.57 12.04
N ALA A 161 -3.70 -1.98 12.65
CA ALA A 161 -4.43 -2.58 13.79
C ALA A 161 -4.97 -3.99 13.50
N LEU A 162 -5.26 -4.30 12.23
CA LEU A 162 -5.70 -5.62 11.75
C LEU A 162 -4.74 -6.77 12.07
N LEU A 163 -3.44 -6.51 12.22
CA LEU A 163 -2.44 -7.51 12.60
C LEU A 163 -2.27 -7.61 14.13
N LYS A 164 -2.77 -6.63 14.90
CA LYS A 164 -2.81 -6.70 16.38
C LYS A 164 -4.00 -7.53 16.87
N SER A 165 -5.16 -7.40 16.23
CA SER A 165 -6.38 -8.14 16.62
C SER A 165 -6.27 -9.67 16.41
N LYS A 166 -5.55 -10.13 15.38
CA LYS A 166 -5.28 -11.58 15.19
C LYS A 166 -4.31 -12.19 16.21
N ARG A 167 -3.50 -11.39 16.93
CA ARG A 167 -2.62 -11.89 18.00
C ARG A 167 -3.30 -12.08 19.35
N GLN A 168 -4.45 -11.44 19.59
CA GLN A 168 -5.19 -11.56 20.85
C GLN A 168 -6.25 -12.67 20.84
N GLY A 169 -6.48 -13.34 19.71
CA GLY A 169 -7.59 -14.30 19.54
C GLY A 169 -7.34 -15.77 19.93
N THR A 170 -6.12 -16.17 20.31
CA THR A 170 -5.79 -17.60 20.54
C THR A 170 -5.27 -17.93 21.95
N GLY A 171 -5.39 -17.01 22.93
CA GLY A 171 -4.79 -17.21 24.27
C GLY A 171 -5.73 -17.43 25.45
N ASP A 172 -6.97 -16.91 25.43
CA ASP A 172 -7.74 -16.71 26.67
C ASP A 172 -9.04 -17.53 26.80
N ARG A 173 -9.07 -18.75 26.23
CA ARG A 173 -10.19 -19.69 26.44
C ARG A 173 -9.77 -21.05 26.96
N GLU A 174 -8.82 -21.12 27.89
CA GLU A 174 -8.67 -22.30 28.76
C GLU A 174 -8.29 -21.86 30.18
N ARG A 175 -9.25 -21.27 30.89
CA ARG A 175 -9.25 -21.31 32.36
C ARG A 175 -10.64 -21.01 32.90
N GLY A 176 -11.30 -22.06 33.38
CA GLY A 176 -12.52 -21.97 34.17
C GLY A 176 -13.63 -22.84 33.61
N ASP A 177 -13.60 -24.12 33.95
CA ASP A 177 -14.73 -24.69 34.70
C ASP A 177 -14.18 -25.77 35.62
N SER A 178 -14.43 -25.57 36.91
CA SER A 178 -14.25 -26.52 38.01
C SER A 178 -15.56 -27.24 38.27
#